data_AF-A0AAN6VEP2-F1
#
_entry.id   AF-A0AAN6VEP2-F1
#
_cell.length_a   1.000
_cell.length_b   1.000
_cell.length_c   1.000
_cell.angle_alpha   90.00
_cell.angle_beta   90.00
_cell.angle_gamma   90.00
#
_symmetry.space_group_name_H-M   'P 1'
#
loop_
_entity.id
_entity.type
_entity.pdbx_description
1 polymer ?
#
loop_
_entity_poly.entity_id
_entity_poly.type
_entity_poly.pdbx_seq_one_letter_code
_entity_poly.pdbx_strand_id
1 'polypeptide(L)' 'INYRFKSEELRNEATLAAGASVSDVNVHGSAQGNKDLALIGDALIRLVIVDQGYTEGATTGEEHSQVAI' A
#
# COMPACT_ATOMS: atom_id res chain seq x y z
N ILE A 1 -6.26 13.57 -3.96
CA ILE A 1 -5.64 12.84 -5.09
C ILE A 1 -6.28 13.30 -6.40
N ASN A 2 -5.48 13.66 -7.40
CA ASN A 2 -5.99 13.99 -8.76
C ASN A 2 -5.92 12.75 -9.67
N TYR A 3 -6.40 11.62 -9.16
CA TYR A 3 -6.43 10.34 -9.86
C TYR A 3 -7.87 9.97 -10.17
N ARG A 4 -8.16 9.70 -11.44
CA ARG A 4 -9.49 9.25 -11.88
C ARG A 4 -9.50 7.73 -11.94
N PHE A 5 -10.21 7.12 -11.01
CA PHE A 5 -10.44 5.67 -11.02
C PHE A 5 -11.20 5.28 -12.30
N LYS A 6 -10.69 4.25 -12.99
CA LYS A 6 -11.36 3.66 -14.15
C LYS A 6 -12.53 2.75 -13.75
N SER A 7 -12.46 2.15 -12.56
CA SER A 7 -13.52 1.33 -11.97
C SER A 7 -14.05 2.01 -10.71
N GLU A 8 -15.35 2.31 -10.71
CA GLU A 8 -16.01 2.84 -9.52
C GLU A 8 -16.19 1.76 -8.44
N GLU A 9 -16.28 0.48 -8.82
CA GLU A 9 -16.34 -0.65 -7.90
C GLU A 9 -15.07 -0.72 -7.05
N LEU A 10 -13.89 -0.63 -7.69
CA LEU A 10 -12.61 -0.60 -6.97
C LEU A 10 -12.46 0.64 -6.08
N ARG A 11 -12.99 1.78 -6.52
CA ARG A 11 -13.01 2.99 -5.68
C ARG A 11 -13.85 2.74 -4.42
N ASN A 12 -15.06 2.20 -4.61
CA ASN A 12 -16.00 1.96 -3.52
C ASN A 12 -15.45 0.90 -2.56
N GLU A 13 -14.89 -0.20 -3.08
CA GLU A 13 -14.22 -1.23 -2.29
C GLU A 13 -13.06 -0.65 -1.48
N ALA A 14 -12.17 0.13 -2.10
CA ALA A 14 -11.04 0.75 -1.41
C ALA A 14 -11.45 1.67 -0.26
N THR A 15 -12.61 2.33 -0.40
CA THR A 15 -13.17 3.22 0.63
C THR A 15 -13.96 2.48 1.72
N LEU A 16 -14.35 1.22 1.49
CA LEU A 16 -15.13 0.45 2.44
C LEU A 16 -14.20 -0.26 3.43
N ALA A 17 -14.02 0.33 4.62
CA ALA A 17 -13.21 -0.30 5.66
C ALA A 17 -13.79 -1.65 6.09
N ALA A 18 -12.91 -2.61 6.34
CA ALA A 18 -13.34 -3.91 6.84
C ALA A 18 -13.99 -3.78 8.23
N GLY A 19 -15.13 -4.45 8.41
CA GLY A 19 -15.91 -4.34 9.65
C GLY A 19 -16.81 -3.10 9.71
N ALA A 20 -16.89 -2.29 8.65
CA ALA A 20 -17.98 -1.34 8.50
C ALA A 20 -19.32 -2.09 8.52
N SER A 21 -20.22 -1.72 9.42
CA SER A 21 -21.57 -2.30 9.48
C SER A 21 -22.27 -2.08 8.14
N VAL A 22 -22.57 -3.17 7.43
CA VAL A 22 -23.31 -3.13 6.17
C VAL A 22 -24.74 -2.72 6.49
N SER A 23 -24.97 -1.40 6.55
CA SER A 23 -26.27 -0.81 6.83
C SER A 23 -27.16 -0.80 5.57
N ASP A 24 -26.60 -1.22 4.45
CA ASP A 24 -27.13 -0.95 3.13
C ASP A 24 -27.24 -2.24 2.32
N VAL A 25 -28.48 -2.65 2.06
CA VAL A 25 -28.85 -3.91 1.37
C VAL A 25 -28.41 -3.92 -0.10
N ASN A 26 -27.99 -2.76 -0.62
CA ASN A 26 -27.53 -2.57 -2.00
C ASN A 26 -26.00 -2.62 -2.16
N VAL A 27 -25.22 -2.77 -1.08
CA VAL A 27 -23.77 -2.93 -1.20
C VAL A 27 -23.46 -4.39 -1.53
N HIS A 28 -23.39 -4.69 -2.83
CA HIS A 28 -22.76 -5.92 -3.31
C HIS A 28 -21.24 -5.76 -3.21
N GLY A 29 -20.69 -6.07 -2.03
CA GLY A 29 -19.26 -6.16 -1.79
C GLY A 29 -18.99 -7.25 -0.76
N SER A 30 -17.86 -7.95 -0.89
CA SER A 30 -17.42 -8.91 0.14
C SER A 30 -17.40 -8.22 1.51
N ALA A 31 -17.95 -8.87 2.55
CA ALA A 31 -17.90 -8.38 3.94
C ALA A 31 -16.48 -8.14 4.46
N GLN A 32 -15.48 -8.54 3.67
CA GLN A 32 -14.07 -8.30 3.89
C GLN A 32 -13.67 -6.81 3.71
N GLY A 33 -14.45 -5.99 3.00
CA GLY A 33 -14.11 -4.59 2.72
C GLY A 33 -12.77 -4.45 1.98
N ASN A 34 -12.03 -3.38 2.26
CA ASN A 34 -10.80 -3.03 1.57
C ASN A 34 -9.55 -3.85 1.96
N LYS A 35 -9.65 -4.95 2.72
CA LYS A 35 -8.44 -5.62 3.27
C LYS A 35 -7.48 -6.08 2.17
N ASP A 36 -7.99 -6.66 1.09
CA ASP A 36 -7.14 -7.19 0.03
C ASP A 36 -6.43 -6.05 -0.72
N LEU A 37 -7.15 -4.97 -1.00
CA LEU A 37 -6.58 -3.74 -1.57
C LEU A 37 -5.57 -3.08 -0.62
N ALA A 38 -5.83 -3.09 0.69
CA ALA A 38 -4.91 -2.55 1.68
C ALA A 38 -3.62 -3.37 1.77
N LEU A 39 -3.70 -4.71 1.68
CA LEU A 39 -2.54 -5.58 1.64
C LEU A 39 -1.68 -5.33 0.39
N ILE A 40 -2.31 -5.20 -0.78
CA ILE A 40 -1.61 -4.85 -2.03
C ILE A 40 -0.96 -3.47 -1.89
N GLY A 41 -1.67 -2.49 -1.33
CA GLY A 41 -1.16 -1.15 -1.08
C GLY A 41 0.08 -1.13 -0.20
N ASP A 42 0.08 -1.89 0.90
CA ASP A 42 1.23 -2.01 1.81
C ASP A 42 2.45 -2.61 1.09
N ALA A 43 2.26 -3.68 0.30
CA ALA A 43 3.34 -4.28 -0.46
C ALA A 43 3.97 -3.29 -1.48
N LEU A 44 3.14 -2.52 -2.19
CA LEU A 44 3.61 -1.50 -3.12
C LEU A 44 4.36 -0.36 -2.42
N ILE A 45 3.86 0.11 -1.27
CA ILE A 45 4.53 1.15 -0.48
C ILE A 45 5.90 0.65 0.00
N ARG A 46 5.99 -0.57 0.54
CA ARG A 46 7.26 -1.15 0.98
C ARG A 46 8.26 -1.29 -0.17
N LEU A 47 7.80 -1.71 -1.34
CA LEU A 47 8.64 -1.79 -2.53
C LEU A 47 9.22 -0.43 -2.91
N VAL A 48 8.39 0.62 -2.96
CA VAL A 48 8.85 1.99 -3.29
C VAL A 48 9.86 2.49 -2.26
N ILE A 49 9.64 2.24 -0.97
CA ILE A 49 10.59 2.64 0.08
C ILE A 49 11.94 1.94 -0.09
N VAL A 50 11.95 0.63 -0.38
CA VAL A 50 13.18 -0.14 -0.57
C VAL A 50 13.91 0.32 -1.84
N ASP A 51 13.19 0.50 -2.94
CA ASP A 51 13.75 0.96 -4.21
C ASP A 51 14.37 2.37 -4.06
N GLN A 52 13.65 3.28 -3.40
CA GLN A 52 14.15 4.62 -3.10
C GLN A 52 15.40 4.55 -2.20
N GLY A 53 15.36 3.76 -1.13
CA GLY A 53 16.52 3.59 -0.24
C GLY A 53 17.75 2.99 -0.95
N TYR A 54 17.53 2.10 -1.93
CA TYR A 54 18.61 1.53 -2.74
C TYR A 54 19.18 2.55 -3.73
N THR A 55 18.32 3.27 -4.45
CA THR A 55 18.73 4.29 -5.43
C THR A 55 19.39 5.50 -4.79
N GLU A 56 19.00 5.87 -3.58
CA GLU A 56 19.58 6.96 -2.79
C GLU A 56 20.83 6.54 -1.99
N GLY A 57 21.25 5.26 -2.05
CA GLY A 57 22.43 4.75 -1.35
C GLY A 57 22.26 4.58 0.17
N ALA A 58 21.04 4.77 0.69
CA ALA A 58 20.75 4.68 2.13
C ALA A 58 20.70 3.22 2.64
N THR A 59 20.47 2.24 1.77
CA THR A 59 20.36 0.82 2.15
C THR A 59 21.62 0.00 1.88
N THR A 60 22.63 0.56 1.23
CA THR A 60 23.96 -0.04 1.23
C THR A 60 24.64 0.40 2.50
N GLY A 61 24.69 -0.47 3.51
CA GLY A 61 25.53 -0.24 4.68
C GLY A 61 26.96 -0.05 4.21
N GLU A 62 27.39 1.20 4.11
CA GLU A 62 28.81 1.55 4.05
C GLU A 62 29.38 1.15 5.40
N GLU A 63 29.84 -0.10 5.51
CA GLU A 63 30.81 -0.46 6.52
C GLU A 63 32.07 0.36 6.24
N HIS A 64 32.17 1.51 6.90
CA HIS A 64 33.41 2.26 7.03
C HIS A 64 34.41 1.39 7.81
N SER A 65 35.03 0.43 7.13
CA SER A 65 36.28 -0.19 7.57
C SER A 65 37.37 0.86 7.50
N GLN A 66 37.51 1.66 8.56
CA GLN A 66 38.76 2.36 8.83
C GLN A 66 39.79 1.33 9.31
N VAL A 67 40.46 0.68 8.36
CA VAL A 67 41.78 0.08 8.63
C VAL A 67 42.81 1.07 8.11
N ALA A 68 43.33 1.90 9.02
CA ALA A 68 44.60 2.57 8.81
C ALA A 68 45.67 1.75 9.55
N ILE A 69 46.62 1.22 8.77
CA ILE A 69 47.91 0.69 9.24
C ILE A 69 48.80 1.88 9.60
#